data_AF-A0A6P4FPY6-F1
#
_entry.id   AF-A0A6P4FPY6-F1
#
_cell.length_a   1.000
_cell.length_b   1.000
_cell.length_c   1.000
_cell.angle_alpha   90.00
_cell.angle_beta   90.00
_cell.angle_gamma   90.00
#
_symmetry.space_group_name_H-M   'P 1'
#
loop_
_entity.id
_entity.type
_entity.pdbx_description
1 polymer ?
#
loop_
_entity_poly.entity_id
_entity_poly.type
_entity_poly.pdbx_seq_one_letter_code
_entity_poly.pdbx_strand_id
1 'polypeptide(L)'
;LNFAFFKRYNGYQPFLYNISVDVCKVIKYPKSNPVFTFAHSLFRDSSNINHTCPYNNDLIVDKVSAEFVNTQFTKTLPFPLGDYLFQTIWLADNIRRAEVKVYGTLS
;
A
#
# COMPACT_ATOMS: atom_id res chain seq x y z
N LEU A 1 7.02 6.71 -4.47
CA LEU A 1 6.64 5.41 -3.90
C LEU A 1 6.26 4.47 -5.03
N ASN A 2 6.87 3.29 -5.11
CA ASN A 2 6.36 2.21 -5.95
C ASN A 2 5.58 1.22 -5.09
N PHE A 3 4.49 0.71 -5.64
CA PHE A 3 3.54 -0.18 -4.99
C PHE A 3 3.28 -1.34 -5.94
N ALA A 4 3.47 -2.57 -5.46
CA ALA A 4 3.29 -3.77 -6.24
C ALA A 4 2.59 -4.87 -5.43
N PHE A 5 1.63 -5.53 -6.07
CA PHE A 5 0.99 -6.73 -5.54
C PHE A 5 1.46 -7.96 -6.29
N PHE A 6 1.59 -9.06 -5.56
CA PHE A 6 1.93 -10.36 -6.10
C PHE A 6 1.00 -11.42 -5.50
N LYS A 7 0.61 -12.39 -6.30
CA LYS A 7 -0.12 -13.58 -5.86
C LYS A 7 0.78 -14.80 -5.99
N ARG A 8 0.72 -15.69 -5.00
CA ARG A 8 1.46 -16.94 -5.02
C ARG A 8 0.74 -17.98 -5.88
N TYR A 9 1.45 -18.45 -6.90
CA TYR A 9 1.13 -19.65 -7.67
C TYR A 9 2.31 -20.62 -7.52
N ASN A 10 3.10 -20.85 -8.58
CA ASN A 10 4.39 -21.54 -8.52
C ASN A 10 5.55 -20.63 -8.04
N GLY A 11 5.20 -19.60 -7.26
CA GLY A 11 6.04 -18.45 -6.92
C GLY A 11 5.21 -17.18 -6.85
N TYR A 12 5.77 -16.09 -6.32
CA TYR A 12 5.11 -14.79 -6.31
C TYR A 12 5.15 -14.17 -7.70
N GLN A 13 4.01 -14.11 -8.36
CA GLN A 13 3.85 -13.50 -9.68
C GLN A 13 3.13 -12.17 -9.57
N PRO A 14 3.47 -11.15 -10.40
CA PRO A 14 2.79 -9.87 -10.39
C PRO A 14 1.27 -10.05 -10.52
N PHE A 15 0.51 -9.36 -9.68
CA PHE A 15 -0.94 -9.48 -9.60
C PHE A 15 -1.56 -8.08 -9.55
N LEU A 16 -2.48 -7.80 -10.48
CA LEU A 16 -3.22 -6.54 -10.63
C LEU A 16 -2.36 -5.29 -10.89
N TYR A 17 -1.63 -4.80 -9.89
CA TYR A 17 -1.05 -3.46 -9.90
C TYR A 17 0.45 -3.48 -9.61
N ASN A 18 1.20 -2.82 -10.48
CA ASN A 18 2.55 -2.35 -10.23
C ASN A 18 2.61 -0.88 -10.67
N ILE A 19 2.48 0.03 -9.72
CA ILE A 19 2.35 1.46 -9.99
C ILE A 19 3.37 2.26 -9.17
N SER A 20 3.89 3.31 -9.79
CA SER A 20 4.72 4.30 -9.12
C SER A 20 3.94 5.60 -9.01
N VAL A 21 3.90 6.15 -7.80
CA VAL A 21 3.20 7.39 -7.49
C VAL A 21 4.09 8.34 -6.69
N ASP A 22 3.87 9.62 -6.94
CA ASP A 22 4.32 10.69 -6.06
C ASP A 22 3.30 10.82 -4.93
N VAL A 23 3.68 10.40 -3.73
CA VAL A 23 2.82 10.38 -2.54
C VAL A 23 2.31 11.79 -2.22
N CYS A 24 3.17 12.80 -2.34
CA CYS A 24 2.80 14.18 -2.06
C CYS A 24 1.77 14.71 -3.04
N LYS A 25 1.94 14.36 -4.33
CA LYS A 25 0.97 14.73 -5.36
C LYS A 25 -0.38 14.05 -5.14
N VAL A 26 -0.40 12.76 -4.81
CA VAL A 26 -1.66 12.03 -4.64
C VAL A 26 -2.39 12.42 -3.36
N ILE A 27 -1.69 12.73 -2.26
CA ILE A 27 -2.35 13.24 -1.05
C ILE A 27 -3.01 14.60 -1.29
N LYS A 28 -2.35 15.47 -2.06
CA LYS A 28 -2.93 16.76 -2.47
C LYS A 28 -4.09 16.60 -3.45
N TYR A 29 -4.02 15.60 -4.34
CA TYR A 29 -5.01 15.34 -5.39
C TYR A 29 -5.39 13.85 -5.45
N PRO A 30 -6.19 13.36 -4.48
CA PRO A 30 -6.45 11.92 -4.32
C PRO A 30 -7.18 11.29 -5.51
N LYS A 31 -7.97 12.06 -6.25
CA LYS A 31 -8.67 11.61 -7.46
C LYS A 31 -7.74 11.22 -8.61
N SER A 32 -6.45 11.53 -8.53
CA SER A 32 -5.48 11.22 -9.60
C SER A 32 -5.07 9.75 -9.67
N ASN A 33 -5.18 9.01 -8.57
CA ASN A 33 -4.83 7.59 -8.54
C ASN A 33 -5.74 6.81 -7.57
N PRO A 34 -6.80 6.15 -8.05
CA PRO A 34 -7.74 5.43 -7.21
C PRO A 34 -7.11 4.20 -6.52
N VAL A 35 -6.12 3.57 -7.17
CA VAL A 35 -5.39 2.42 -6.60
C VAL A 35 -4.58 2.84 -5.39
N PHE A 36 -3.85 3.96 -5.49
CA PHE A 36 -3.15 4.52 -4.34
C PHE A 36 -4.14 5.00 -3.28
N THR A 37 -5.27 5.59 -3.66
CA THR A 37 -6.30 5.99 -2.69
C THR A 37 -6.81 4.80 -1.88
N PHE A 38 -7.04 3.63 -2.51
CA PHE A 38 -7.35 2.40 -1.80
C PHE A 38 -6.21 1.96 -0.88
N ALA A 39 -4.97 1.89 -1.39
CA ALA A 39 -3.80 1.52 -0.59
C ALA A 39 -3.60 2.44 0.61
N HIS A 40 -3.75 3.75 0.42
CA HIS A 40 -3.67 4.75 1.48
C HIS A 40 -4.81 4.58 2.49
N SER A 41 -6.02 4.22 2.05
CA SER A 41 -7.14 3.96 2.96
C SER A 41 -6.88 2.81 3.95
N LEU A 42 -6.01 1.86 3.61
CA LEU A 42 -5.61 0.76 4.52
C LEU A 42 -4.86 1.26 5.76
N PHE A 43 -4.15 2.38 5.63
CA PHE A 43 -3.26 2.90 6.68
C PHE A 43 -3.69 4.28 7.17
N ARG A 44 -4.64 4.95 6.51
CA ARG A 44 -5.03 6.33 6.78
C ARG A 44 -5.39 6.59 8.24
N ASP A 45 -6.19 5.71 8.83
CA ASP A 45 -6.69 5.88 10.20
C ASP A 45 -5.70 5.38 11.26
N SER A 46 -4.71 4.61 10.82
CA SER A 46 -3.69 3.95 11.64
C SER A 46 -2.29 4.56 11.42
N SER A 47 -2.17 5.70 10.73
CA SER A 47 -0.86 6.30 10.43
C SER A 47 -0.87 7.81 10.46
N ASN A 48 0.31 8.38 10.66
CA ASN A 48 0.53 9.83 10.57
C ASN A 48 0.78 10.31 9.12
N ILE A 49 0.50 9.47 8.11
CA ILE A 49 0.76 9.78 6.70
C ILE A 49 -0.19 10.86 6.16
N ASN A 50 -1.31 11.14 6.86
CA ASN A 50 -2.35 12.09 6.45
C ASN A 50 -2.00 13.59 6.64
N HIS A 51 -0.73 13.97 6.63
CA HIS A 51 -0.33 15.38 6.68
C HIS A 51 0.16 15.88 5.30
N THR A 52 0.19 17.20 5.16
CA THR A 52 0.61 17.85 3.92
C THR A 52 2.13 17.83 3.81
N CYS A 53 2.66 17.25 2.72
CA CYS A 53 4.10 17.28 2.45
C CYS A 53 4.71 18.69 2.59
N PRO A 54 5.98 18.81 3.02
CA PRO A 54 6.99 17.76 3.17
C PRO A 54 6.88 16.93 4.47
N TYR A 55 7.34 15.67 4.42
CA TYR A 55 7.46 14.81 5.58
C TYR A 55 8.75 15.10 6.35
N ASN A 56 8.61 15.77 7.49
CA ASN A 56 9.73 16.18 8.34
C ASN A 56 9.87 15.28 9.58
N ASN A 57 8.91 14.39 9.79
CA ASN A 57 8.79 13.53 10.96
C ASN A 57 8.73 12.07 10.49
N ASP A 58 9.06 11.14 11.40
CA ASP A 58 9.02 9.71 11.12
C ASP A 58 7.62 9.27 10.69
N LEU A 59 7.56 8.42 9.67
CA LEU A 59 6.31 7.79 9.24
C LEU A 59 6.00 6.63 10.18
N ILE A 60 4.90 6.76 10.92
CA ILE A 60 4.45 5.78 11.90
C ILE A 60 3.14 5.19 11.41
N VAL A 61 3.11 3.86 11.36
CA VAL A 61 1.90 3.06 11.17
C VAL A 61 1.71 2.26 12.45
N ASP A 62 0.66 2.56 13.20
CA ASP A 62 0.34 1.94 14.48
C ASP A 62 -1.05 1.28 14.46
N LYS A 63 -1.15 0.08 15.04
CA LYS A 63 -2.43 -0.65 15.23
C LYS A 63 -3.27 -0.84 13.96
N VAL A 64 -2.65 -1.28 12.86
CA VAL A 64 -3.43 -1.76 11.70
C VAL A 64 -4.08 -3.10 12.07
N SER A 65 -5.40 -3.12 12.17
CA SER A 65 -6.15 -4.34 12.47
C SER A 65 -6.18 -5.29 11.26
N ALA A 66 -5.86 -6.56 11.50
CA ALA A 66 -5.97 -7.61 10.48
C ALA A 66 -7.41 -7.77 9.96
N GLU A 67 -8.42 -7.53 10.80
CA GLU A 67 -9.84 -7.59 10.43
C GLU A 67 -10.21 -6.47 9.43
N PHE A 68 -9.70 -5.26 9.68
CA PHE A 68 -9.91 -4.12 8.78
C PHE A 68 -9.28 -4.39 7.41
N VAL A 69 -8.03 -4.87 7.40
CA VAL A 69 -7.34 -5.27 6.18
C VAL A 69 -8.14 -6.36 5.46
N ASN A 70 -8.55 -7.42 6.16
CA ASN A 70 -9.32 -8.50 5.56
C ASN A 70 -10.64 -8.01 4.93
N THR A 71 -11.35 -7.10 5.62
CA THR A 71 -12.59 -6.50 5.09
C THR A 71 -12.34 -5.72 3.79
N GLN A 72 -11.26 -4.96 3.70
CA GLN A 72 -10.91 -4.20 2.50
C GLN A 72 -10.56 -5.12 1.31
N PHE A 73 -9.84 -6.21 1.56
CA PHE A 73 -9.44 -7.19 0.54
C PHE A 73 -10.53 -8.21 0.17
N THR A 74 -11.63 -8.29 0.94
CA THR A 74 -12.77 -9.17 0.64
C THR A 74 -13.98 -8.41 0.10
N LYS A 75 -14.30 -7.24 0.67
CA LYS A 75 -15.54 -6.50 0.34
C LYS A 75 -15.33 -5.33 -0.62
N THR A 76 -14.22 -4.60 -0.51
CA THR A 76 -13.99 -3.39 -1.33
C THR A 76 -13.38 -3.76 -2.68
N LEU A 77 -12.32 -4.56 -2.67
CA LEU A 77 -11.75 -5.17 -3.86
C LEU A 77 -11.75 -6.68 -3.63
N PRO A 78 -12.63 -7.46 -4.26
CA PRO A 78 -12.79 -8.89 -3.98
C PRO A 78 -11.59 -9.68 -4.53
N PHE A 79 -10.50 -9.71 -3.78
CA PHE A 79 -9.33 -10.49 -4.15
C PHE A 79 -9.67 -11.97 -4.00
N PRO A 80 -9.24 -12.84 -4.92
CA PRO A 80 -9.47 -14.28 -4.78
C PRO A 80 -8.73 -14.83 -3.56
N LEU A 81 -9.16 -15.96 -3.01
CA LEU A 81 -8.42 -16.62 -1.93
C LEU A 81 -7.00 -17.02 -2.38
N GLY A 82 -6.08 -17.07 -1.42
CA GLY A 82 -4.69 -17.48 -1.63
C GLY A 82 -3.66 -16.65 -0.86
N ASP A 83 -2.38 -16.93 -1.13
CA ASP A 83 -1.26 -16.20 -0.54
C ASP A 83 -0.85 -15.01 -1.40
N TYR A 84 -0.55 -13.89 -0.75
CA TYR A 84 -0.19 -12.63 -1.37
C TYR A 84 1.09 -12.06 -0.78
N LEU A 85 1.81 -11.32 -1.62
CA LEU A 85 2.91 -10.45 -1.22
C LEU A 85 2.54 -9.03 -1.65
N PHE A 86 2.56 -8.15 -0.68
CA PHE A 86 2.45 -6.72 -0.89
C PHE A 86 3.83 -6.06 -0.72
N GLN A 87 4.32 -5.40 -1.76
CA GLN A 87 5.63 -4.77 -1.78
C GLN A 87 5.51 -3.26 -1.99
N THR A 88 6.24 -2.49 -1.20
CA THR A 88 6.42 -1.06 -1.42
C THR A 88 7.88 -0.67 -1.44
N ILE A 89 8.24 0.23 -2.36
CA ILE A 89 9.58 0.80 -2.47
C ILE A 89 9.48 2.32 -2.32
N TRP A 90 10.15 2.82 -1.29
CA TRP A 90 10.13 4.22 -0.91
C TRP A 90 11.32 4.94 -1.52
N LEU A 91 11.02 5.99 -2.27
CA LEU A 91 11.98 6.82 -2.98
C LEU A 91 11.84 8.25 -2.46
N ALA A 92 12.94 8.86 -2.06
CA ALA A 92 13.03 10.29 -1.74
C ALA A 92 14.24 10.86 -2.48
N ASP A 93 14.03 11.95 -3.22
CA ASP A 93 15.05 12.56 -4.09
C ASP A 93 15.68 11.57 -5.08
N ASN A 94 14.84 10.69 -5.66
CA ASN A 94 15.25 9.56 -6.51
C ASN A 94 16.20 8.54 -5.87
N ILE A 95 16.43 8.62 -4.57
CA ILE A 95 17.22 7.65 -3.80
C ILE A 95 16.27 6.68 -3.11
N ARG A 96 16.55 5.38 -3.24
CA ARG A 96 15.80 4.33 -2.55
C ARG A 96 16.09 4.41 -1.05
N ARG A 97 15.07 4.72 -0.25
CA ARG A 97 15.18 4.88 1.21
C ARG A 97 14.72 3.65 1.98
N ALA A 98 13.69 2.96 1.50
CA ALA A 98 13.18 1.77 2.17
C ALA A 98 12.53 0.80 1.17
N GLU A 99 12.50 -0.47 1.56
CA GLU A 99 11.72 -1.52 0.94
C GLU A 99 10.94 -2.24 2.03
N VAL A 100 9.62 -2.36 1.84
CA VAL A 100 8.75 -3.08 2.76
C VAL A 100 8.08 -4.21 2.00
N LYS A 101 8.14 -5.42 2.56
CA LYS A 101 7.47 -6.61 2.06
C LYS A 101 6.55 -7.17 3.14
N VAL A 102 5.27 -7.26 2.82
CA VAL A 102 4.24 -7.80 3.70
C VAL A 102 3.66 -9.05 3.06
N TYR A 103 3.71 -10.16 3.78
CA TYR A 103 3.18 -11.45 3.35
C TYR A 103 1.87 -11.71 4.09
N GLY A 104 0.85 -12.19 3.39
CA GLY A 104 -0.46 -12.47 3.96
C GLY A 104 -1.20 -13.54 3.20
N THR A 105 -2.13 -14.21 3.87
CA THR A 105 -3.00 -15.23 3.31
C THR A 105 -4.45 -14.77 3.45
N LEU A 106 -5.20 -14.86 2.36
CA LEU A 106 -6.64 -14.64 2.33
C LEU A 106 -7.33 -16.01 2.29
N SER A 107 -8.02 -16.38 3.37
CA SER A 107 -8.68 -17.66 3.58
C SER A 107 -10.14 -17.50 3.97
#